data_AF-A0A2C9LWA5-F1
#
_entry.id   AF-A0A2C9LWA5-F1
#
_cell.length_a   1.000
_cell.length_b   1.000
_cell.length_c   1.000
_cell.angle_alpha   90.00
_cell.angle_beta   90.00
_cell.angle_gamma   90.00
#
_symmetry.space_group_name_H-M   'P 1'
#
loop_
_entity.id
_entity.type
_entity.pdbx_description
1 polymer ?
#
loop_
_entity_poly.entity_id
_entity_poly.type
_entity_poly.pdbx_seq_one_letter_code
_entity_poly.pdbx_strand_id
1 'polypeptide(L)'
;MANSKLFLKGPGVGTQDYDLYIDCFVSCFRITPHNNDVLKVCLNPASPSMYHYVLVNALHRIITQPRLPWWPHISLIYSKAGELRNMFSDTVTKVTQGFSSHSCPKSTVKLATFKLNKTTDEVLTSYKYILLWLVKLIHADPHLMLHSQGKQGHEIQHSTLDLITSLVSLVHQQWMPDVAQKAME
;
A
#
# COMPACT_ATOMS: atom_id res chain seq x y z
N MET A 1 22.89 19.21 -30.61
CA MET A 1 22.53 17.77 -30.71
C MET A 1 22.68 17.17 -29.33
N ALA A 2 21.57 16.75 -28.74
CA ALA A 2 21.47 16.36 -27.34
C ALA A 2 22.15 15.00 -27.07
N ASN A 3 22.78 14.93 -25.90
CA ASN A 3 23.61 13.86 -25.39
C ASN A 3 22.71 12.75 -24.80
N SER A 4 22.46 11.67 -25.54
CA SER A 4 21.80 10.47 -25.02
C SER A 4 22.82 9.50 -24.44
N LYS A 5 23.40 9.86 -23.29
CA LYS A 5 24.04 8.87 -22.41
C LYS A 5 22.95 8.21 -21.56
N LEU A 6 22.35 7.16 -22.11
CA LEU A 6 21.58 6.18 -21.34
C LEU A 6 22.52 5.57 -20.30
N PHE A 7 22.33 5.94 -19.04
CA PHE A 7 23.00 5.37 -17.89
C PHE A 7 22.53 3.91 -17.71
N LEU A 8 23.24 2.98 -18.37
CA LEU A 8 23.24 1.57 -18.01
C LEU A 8 24.21 1.41 -16.83
N LYS A 9 23.69 1.27 -15.61
CA LYS A 9 24.51 0.92 -14.43
C LYS A 9 23.82 -0.14 -13.57
N GLY A 10 24.25 -1.39 -13.78
CA GLY A 10 24.53 -2.44 -12.78
C GLY A 10 23.41 -2.94 -11.85
N PRO A 11 23.47 -4.21 -11.40
CA PRO A 11 22.35 -4.87 -10.73
C PRO A 11 22.18 -4.40 -9.28
N GLY A 12 21.25 -3.47 -9.07
CA GLY A 12 20.60 -3.19 -7.79
C GLY A 12 19.16 -3.69 -7.84
N VAL A 13 18.97 -5.01 -8.03
CA VAL A 13 17.75 -5.75 -8.44
C VAL A 13 16.58 -5.71 -7.41
N GLY A 14 16.64 -4.80 -6.45
CA GLY A 14 15.57 -4.61 -5.46
C GLY A 14 14.81 -3.32 -5.69
N THR A 15 15.46 -2.17 -5.52
CA THR A 15 14.81 -0.86 -5.42
C THR A 15 14.66 -0.13 -6.76
N GLN A 16 15.62 -0.25 -7.68
CA GLN A 16 15.53 0.39 -9.00
C GLN A 16 14.37 -0.14 -9.84
N ASP A 17 14.03 -1.43 -9.66
CA ASP A 17 12.93 -2.04 -10.39
C ASP A 17 11.58 -1.46 -9.92
N TYR A 18 11.39 -1.25 -8.61
CA TYR A 18 10.15 -0.65 -8.08
C TYR A 18 9.93 0.77 -8.57
N ASP A 19 10.96 1.61 -8.62
CA ASP A 19 10.84 2.98 -9.14
C ASP A 19 10.38 2.99 -10.60
N LEU A 20 10.93 2.09 -11.42
CA LEU A 20 10.51 1.91 -12.81
C LEU A 20 9.04 1.47 -12.91
N TYR A 21 8.59 0.53 -12.07
CA TYR A 21 7.19 0.10 -12.05
C TYR A 21 6.25 1.21 -11.58
N ILE A 22 6.68 2.03 -10.62
CA ILE A 22 5.92 3.20 -10.15
C ILE A 22 5.82 4.23 -11.28
N ASP A 23 6.93 4.56 -11.94
CA ASP A 23 6.96 5.46 -13.11
C ASP A 23 6.06 4.95 -14.24
N CYS A 24 6.10 3.64 -14.50
CA CYS A 24 5.25 2.98 -15.48
C CYS A 24 3.77 3.11 -15.11
N PHE A 25 3.40 2.84 -13.85
CA PHE A 25 2.01 2.98 -13.39
C PHE A 25 1.51 4.42 -13.56
N VAL A 26 2.28 5.41 -13.10
CA VAL A 26 1.91 6.84 -13.23
C VAL A 26 1.78 7.23 -14.69
N SER A 27 2.67 6.73 -15.55
CA SER A 27 2.61 6.96 -17.00
C SER A 27 1.36 6.35 -17.64
N CYS A 28 1.02 5.11 -17.30
CA CYS A 28 -0.20 4.44 -17.76
C CYS A 28 -1.45 5.20 -17.29
N PHE A 29 -1.47 5.64 -16.04
CA PHE A 29 -2.58 6.40 -15.48
C PHE A 29 -2.75 7.77 -16.16
N ARG A 30 -1.64 8.38 -16.60
CA ARG A 30 -1.62 9.65 -17.35
C ARG A 30 -2.06 9.48 -18.81
N ILE A 31 -1.56 8.46 -19.51
CA ILE A 31 -1.79 8.26 -20.94
C ILE A 31 -3.18 7.66 -21.19
N THR A 32 -3.60 6.73 -20.34
CA THR A 32 -4.87 6.02 -20.47
C THR A 32 -5.70 6.09 -19.17
N PRO A 33 -6.16 7.30 -18.76
CA PRO A 33 -6.84 7.50 -17.48
C PRO A 33 -8.15 6.70 -17.33
N HIS A 34 -8.81 6.38 -18.45
CA HIS A 34 -10.04 5.59 -18.46
C HIS A 34 -9.79 4.07 -18.56
N ASN A 35 -8.56 3.66 -18.92
CA ASN A 35 -8.18 2.26 -18.90
C ASN A 35 -7.80 1.87 -17.46
N ASN A 36 -8.73 1.17 -16.80
CA ASN A 36 -8.60 0.79 -15.41
C ASN A 36 -8.08 -0.64 -15.22
N ASP A 37 -7.60 -1.32 -16.26
CA ASP A 37 -7.25 -2.74 -16.16
C ASP A 37 -6.05 -2.97 -15.22
N VAL A 38 -5.00 -2.15 -15.36
CA VAL A 38 -3.84 -2.18 -14.45
C VAL A 38 -4.27 -1.86 -13.01
N LEU A 39 -5.13 -0.86 -12.83
CA LEU A 39 -5.65 -0.47 -11.52
C LEU A 39 -6.44 -1.61 -10.85
N LYS A 40 -7.31 -2.29 -11.59
CA LYS A 40 -8.08 -3.45 -11.10
C LYS A 40 -7.17 -4.60 -10.68
N VAL A 41 -6.13 -4.89 -11.45
CA VAL A 41 -5.14 -5.93 -11.09
C VAL A 41 -4.44 -5.55 -9.79
N CYS A 42 -3.99 -4.31 -9.66
CA CYS A 42 -3.31 -3.86 -8.44
C CYS A 42 -4.23 -3.76 -7.22
N LEU A 43 -5.54 -3.56 -7.40
CA LEU A 43 -6.52 -3.51 -6.31
C LEU A 43 -7.03 -4.90 -5.88
N ASN A 44 -6.91 -5.92 -6.72
CA ASN A 44 -7.37 -7.27 -6.42
C ASN A 44 -6.60 -7.87 -5.23
N PRO A 45 -7.24 -8.21 -4.09
CA PRO A 45 -6.56 -8.74 -2.90
C PRO A 45 -5.77 -10.04 -3.10
N ALA A 46 -6.06 -10.79 -4.17
CA ALA A 46 -5.34 -12.01 -4.54
C ALA A 46 -4.03 -11.74 -5.30
N SER A 47 -3.77 -10.49 -5.66
CA SER A 47 -2.57 -10.10 -6.39
C SER A 47 -1.30 -10.15 -5.52
N PRO A 48 -0.12 -10.32 -6.13
CA PRO A 48 1.16 -10.21 -5.44
C PRO A 48 1.33 -8.87 -4.70
N SER A 49 1.97 -8.90 -3.53
CA SER A 49 2.27 -7.72 -2.69
C SER A 49 3.00 -6.61 -3.44
N MET A 50 3.87 -6.98 -4.39
CA MET A 50 4.54 -6.04 -5.29
C MET A 50 3.59 -5.11 -6.04
N TYR A 51 2.46 -5.61 -6.54
CA TYR A 51 1.50 -4.78 -7.28
C TYR A 51 0.77 -3.80 -6.35
N HIS A 52 0.46 -4.23 -5.12
CA HIS A 52 -0.09 -3.34 -4.10
C HIS A 52 0.91 -2.25 -3.72
N TYR A 53 2.18 -2.61 -3.54
CA TYR A 53 3.24 -1.67 -3.22
C TYR A 53 3.40 -0.59 -4.30
N VAL A 54 3.49 -1.01 -5.57
CA VAL A 54 3.60 -0.11 -6.73
C VAL A 54 2.39 0.82 -6.82
N LEU A 55 1.18 0.29 -6.65
CA LEU A 55 -0.04 1.08 -6.67
C LEU A 55 -0.03 2.19 -5.61
N VAL A 56 0.18 1.83 -4.34
CA VAL A 56 0.09 2.79 -3.23
C VAL A 56 1.15 3.88 -3.36
N ASN A 57 2.37 3.51 -3.75
CA ASN A 57 3.45 4.47 -4.01
C ASN A 57 3.14 5.39 -5.20
N ALA A 58 2.62 4.84 -6.30
CA ALA A 58 2.23 5.63 -7.46
C ALA A 58 1.11 6.62 -7.12
N LEU A 59 0.09 6.20 -6.38
CA LEU A 59 -0.99 7.08 -5.93
C LEU A 59 -0.47 8.19 -5.01
N HIS A 60 0.38 7.84 -4.04
CA HIS A 60 1.00 8.84 -3.16
C HIS A 60 1.81 9.85 -3.96
N ARG A 61 2.57 9.41 -4.96
CA ARG A 61 3.33 10.28 -5.86
C ARG A 61 2.41 11.18 -6.70
N ILE A 62 1.29 10.66 -7.20
CA ILE A 62 0.30 11.45 -7.94
C ILE A 62 -0.23 12.61 -7.07
N ILE A 63 -0.49 12.35 -5.78
CA ILE A 63 -1.03 13.36 -4.84
C ILE A 63 0.03 14.38 -4.42
N THR A 64 1.25 13.93 -4.15
CA THR A 64 2.29 14.76 -3.52
C THR A 64 3.19 15.51 -4.49
N GLN A 65 3.25 15.10 -5.77
CA GLN A 65 4.08 15.81 -6.73
C GLN A 65 3.52 17.21 -7.07
N PRO A 66 4.42 18.21 -7.29
CA PRO A 66 4.02 19.55 -7.69
C PRO A 66 3.13 19.53 -8.94
N ARG A 67 2.08 20.36 -8.94
CA ARG A 67 1.08 20.40 -10.02
C ARG A 67 1.69 20.93 -11.32
N LEU A 68 2.23 20.02 -12.12
CA LEU A 68 2.54 20.27 -13.51
C LEU A 68 1.25 20.15 -14.33
N PRO A 69 1.04 20.96 -15.39
CA PRO A 69 -0.20 20.94 -16.18
C PRO A 69 -0.53 19.57 -16.80
N TRP A 70 0.48 18.73 -16.98
CA TRP A 70 0.39 17.40 -17.57
C TRP A 70 0.36 16.26 -16.54
N TRP A 71 0.41 16.59 -15.24
CA TRP A 71 0.40 15.60 -14.17
C TRP A 71 -1.01 15.01 -13.99
N PRO A 72 -1.15 13.68 -13.80
CA PRO A 72 -2.46 13.07 -13.66
C PRO A 72 -3.20 13.56 -12.40
N HIS A 73 -4.52 13.55 -12.46
CA HIS A 73 -5.38 13.95 -11.35
C HIS A 73 -5.91 12.74 -10.58
N ILE A 74 -5.88 12.79 -9.24
CA ILE A 74 -6.28 11.67 -8.37
C ILE A 74 -7.78 11.35 -8.43
N SER A 75 -8.60 12.23 -9.03
CA SER A 75 -10.07 12.15 -8.95
C SER A 75 -10.67 10.82 -9.40
N LEU A 76 -10.03 10.14 -10.36
CA LEU A 76 -10.51 8.86 -10.88
C LEU A 76 -10.45 7.76 -9.82
N ILE A 77 -9.56 7.90 -8.84
CA ILE A 77 -9.37 6.94 -7.74
C ILE A 77 -10.43 7.07 -6.65
N TYR A 78 -11.13 8.20 -6.53
CA TYR A 78 -12.22 8.34 -5.54
C TYR A 78 -13.30 7.26 -5.74
N SER A 79 -13.60 6.90 -7.00
CA SER A 79 -14.53 5.80 -7.32
C SER A 79 -14.07 4.42 -6.81
N LYS A 80 -12.80 4.30 -6.42
CA LYS A 80 -12.10 3.10 -5.92
C LYS A 80 -11.72 3.18 -4.45
N ALA A 81 -12.18 4.20 -3.73
CA ALA A 81 -11.92 4.40 -2.31
C ALA A 81 -12.32 3.19 -1.43
N GLY A 82 -13.40 2.49 -1.78
CA GLY A 82 -13.81 1.27 -1.07
C GLY A 82 -12.78 0.14 -1.19
N GLU A 83 -12.25 -0.09 -2.40
CA GLU A 83 -11.25 -1.13 -2.66
C GLU A 83 -9.92 -0.81 -1.95
N LEU A 84 -9.53 0.48 -1.90
CA LEU A 84 -8.36 0.94 -1.15
C LEU A 84 -8.51 0.75 0.37
N ARG A 85 -9.70 1.03 0.92
CA ARG A 85 -9.99 0.77 2.35
C ARG A 85 -9.91 -0.72 2.69
N ASN A 86 -10.42 -1.58 1.81
CA ASN A 86 -10.30 -3.02 1.98
C ASN A 86 -8.83 -3.45 1.97
N MET A 87 -8.03 -2.96 1.01
CA MET A 87 -6.58 -3.21 0.97
C MET A 87 -5.88 -2.76 2.25
N PHE A 88 -6.27 -1.62 2.81
CA PHE A 88 -5.75 -1.16 4.10
C PHE A 88 -6.11 -2.09 5.25
N SER A 89 -7.40 -2.43 5.42
CA SER A 89 -7.86 -3.36 6.46
C SER A 89 -7.19 -4.74 6.36
N ASP A 90 -7.09 -5.27 5.15
CA ASP A 90 -6.42 -6.55 4.87
C ASP A 90 -4.94 -6.49 5.23
N THR A 91 -4.27 -5.39 4.90
CA THR A 91 -2.85 -5.21 5.23
C THR A 91 -2.64 -5.11 6.74
N VAL A 92 -3.45 -4.31 7.45
CA VAL A 92 -3.42 -4.22 8.92
C VAL A 92 -3.59 -5.62 9.54
N THR A 93 -4.55 -6.40 9.04
CA THR A 93 -4.83 -7.76 9.51
C THR A 93 -3.64 -8.70 9.28
N LYS A 94 -3.11 -8.73 8.06
CA LYS A 94 -1.97 -9.59 7.68
C LYS A 94 -0.74 -9.28 8.51
N VAL A 95 -0.44 -7.99 8.71
CA VAL A 95 0.72 -7.61 9.51
C VAL A 95 0.49 -7.97 10.97
N THR A 96 -0.67 -7.64 11.56
CA THR A 96 -0.99 -7.95 12.96
C THR A 96 -0.92 -9.45 13.26
N GLN A 97 -1.52 -10.29 12.41
CA GLN A 97 -1.49 -11.75 12.56
C GLN A 97 -0.09 -12.34 12.41
N GLY A 98 0.74 -11.77 11.52
CA GLY A 98 2.12 -12.17 11.31
C GLY A 98 3.01 -12.00 12.54
N PHE A 99 2.64 -11.11 13.48
CA PHE A 99 3.36 -10.93 14.74
C PHE A 99 2.78 -11.74 15.90
N SER A 100 1.48 -12.05 15.90
CA SER A 100 0.85 -12.86 16.97
C SER A 100 1.34 -14.31 16.99
N SER A 101 1.76 -14.86 15.84
CA SER A 101 2.35 -16.21 15.71
C SER A 101 3.72 -16.36 16.39
N HIS A 102 4.38 -15.25 16.75
CA HIS A 102 5.64 -15.28 17.50
C HIS A 102 5.48 -15.26 19.03
N SER A 103 4.25 -15.13 19.56
CA SER A 103 4.02 -15.07 21.01
C SER A 103 3.55 -16.36 21.69
N CYS A 104 3.49 -17.49 20.97
CA CYS A 104 3.12 -18.76 21.60
C CYS A 104 4.22 -19.21 22.59
N PRO A 105 3.94 -19.37 23.90
CA PRO A 105 4.87 -20.00 24.82
C PRO A 105 5.10 -21.43 24.33
N LYS A 106 6.36 -21.77 24.04
CA LYS A 106 6.74 -23.08 23.51
C LYS A 106 6.33 -24.19 24.47
N SER A 107 5.19 -24.83 24.24
CA SER A 107 4.98 -26.20 24.70
C SER A 107 5.79 -27.12 23.78
N THR A 108 6.68 -27.89 24.38
CA THR A 108 7.61 -28.82 23.75
C THR A 108 6.89 -29.89 22.93
N VAL A 109 6.98 -29.83 21.60
CA VAL A 109 7.03 -31.03 20.74
C VAL A 109 7.97 -30.75 19.57
N LYS A 110 9.08 -31.49 19.51
CA LYS A 110 10.01 -31.53 18.37
C LYS A 110 9.44 -32.47 17.31
N LEU A 111 9.20 -31.99 16.09
CA LEU A 111 9.58 -32.57 14.78
C LEU A 111 8.69 -31.96 13.68
N ALA A 112 9.25 -31.07 12.86
CA ALA A 112 8.98 -30.94 11.41
C ALA A 112 9.67 -29.66 10.86
N THR A 113 10.71 -29.87 10.07
CA THR A 113 11.07 -29.10 8.85
C THR A 113 11.33 -27.58 8.97
N PHE A 114 12.57 -27.21 9.32
CA PHE A 114 13.14 -25.85 9.23
C PHE A 114 13.44 -25.39 7.77
N LYS A 115 12.45 -25.41 6.87
CA LYS A 115 12.60 -24.88 5.49
C LYS A 115 11.45 -23.97 5.01
N LEU A 116 10.69 -23.34 5.92
CA LEU A 116 9.54 -22.47 5.58
C LEU A 116 9.65 -21.02 6.14
N ASN A 117 10.79 -20.65 6.73
CA ASN A 117 10.86 -19.43 7.54
C ASN A 117 11.31 -18.19 6.74
N LYS A 118 12.10 -18.36 5.67
CA LYS A 118 12.68 -17.22 4.94
C LYS A 118 11.67 -16.51 4.04
N THR A 119 10.80 -17.25 3.38
CA THR A 119 9.76 -16.70 2.50
C THR A 119 8.66 -15.97 3.27
N THR A 120 8.32 -16.45 4.47
CA THR A 120 7.29 -15.85 5.32
C THR A 120 7.72 -14.48 5.86
N ASP A 121 9.00 -14.33 6.22
CA ASP A 121 9.57 -13.09 6.75
C ASP A 121 9.69 -12.00 5.68
N GLU A 122 10.09 -12.37 4.46
CA GLU A 122 10.14 -11.46 3.30
C GLU A 122 8.74 -10.96 2.89
N VAL A 123 7.73 -11.85 2.91
CA VAL A 123 6.33 -11.48 2.64
C VAL A 123 5.78 -10.57 3.73
N LEU A 124 6.01 -10.89 5.01
CA LEU A 124 5.58 -10.03 6.13
C LEU A 124 6.22 -8.64 6.05
N THR A 125 7.52 -8.59 5.72
CA THR A 125 8.25 -7.34 5.51
C THR A 125 7.67 -6.52 4.36
N SER A 126 7.24 -7.16 3.27
CA SER A 126 6.56 -6.48 2.17
C SER A 126 5.26 -5.80 2.62
N TYR A 127 4.44 -6.49 3.42
CA TYR A 127 3.19 -5.91 3.94
C TYR A 127 3.42 -4.77 4.93
N LYS A 128 4.50 -4.79 5.70
CA LYS A 128 4.91 -3.64 6.54
C LYS A 128 5.17 -2.40 5.70
N TYR A 129 5.91 -2.54 4.61
CA TYR A 129 6.18 -1.41 3.71
C TYR A 129 4.90 -0.91 3.03
N ILE A 130 4.03 -1.80 2.58
CA ILE A 130 2.72 -1.43 2.01
C ILE A 130 1.89 -0.66 3.04
N LEU A 131 1.84 -1.14 4.29
CA LEU A 131 1.11 -0.47 5.37
C LEU A 131 1.62 0.95 5.62
N LEU A 132 2.93 1.12 5.70
CA LEU A 132 3.54 2.45 5.86
C LEU A 132 3.13 3.40 4.73
N TRP A 133 3.18 2.93 3.49
CA TRP A 133 2.79 3.74 2.33
C TRP A 133 1.29 4.02 2.28
N LEU A 134 0.45 3.10 2.75
CA LEU A 134 -1.00 3.34 2.87
C LEU A 134 -1.29 4.42 3.91
N VAL A 135 -0.62 4.39 5.07
CA VAL A 135 -0.77 5.45 6.08
C VAL A 135 -0.26 6.79 5.56
N LYS A 136 0.87 6.82 4.84
CA LYS A 136 1.34 8.03 4.13
C LYS A 136 0.34 8.54 3.10
N LEU A 137 -0.27 7.65 2.33
CA LEU A 137 -1.30 7.98 1.34
C LEU A 137 -2.54 8.60 2.00
N ILE A 138 -3.01 8.00 3.10
CA ILE A 138 -4.12 8.51 3.90
C ILE A 138 -3.81 9.92 4.41
N HIS A 139 -2.63 10.11 4.99
CA HIS A 139 -2.21 11.42 5.48
C HIS A 139 -2.10 12.46 4.35
N ALA A 140 -1.63 12.07 3.16
CA ALA A 140 -1.48 12.97 2.03
C ALA A 140 -2.83 13.44 1.43
N ASP A 141 -3.84 12.58 1.42
CA ASP A 141 -5.22 12.95 1.06
C ASP A 141 -6.25 12.12 1.85
N PRO A 142 -6.69 12.60 3.02
CA PRO A 142 -7.70 11.90 3.82
C PRO A 142 -9.04 11.78 3.11
N HIS A 143 -9.38 12.72 2.21
CA HIS A 143 -10.63 12.68 1.47
C HIS A 143 -10.70 11.45 0.56
N LEU A 144 -9.56 10.92 0.11
CA LEU A 144 -9.50 9.72 -0.71
C LEU A 144 -10.12 8.52 -0.01
N MET A 145 -9.77 8.27 1.25
CA MET A 145 -10.31 7.13 1.99
C MET A 145 -11.70 7.40 2.57
N LEU A 146 -12.05 8.66 2.83
CA LEU A 146 -13.38 9.02 3.32
C LEU A 146 -14.44 9.03 2.21
N HIS A 147 -14.02 9.08 0.95
CA HIS A 147 -14.94 9.11 -0.19
C HIS A 147 -15.81 7.85 -0.26
N SER A 148 -17.13 8.05 -0.27
CA SER A 148 -18.12 6.98 -0.22
C SER A 148 -19.36 7.31 -1.08
N GLN A 149 -19.14 7.61 -2.36
CA GLN A 149 -20.20 7.95 -3.30
C GLN A 149 -21.25 6.85 -3.42
N GLY A 150 -22.53 7.23 -3.30
CA GLY A 150 -23.68 6.34 -3.49
C GLY A 150 -23.98 5.39 -2.32
N LYS A 151 -23.24 5.46 -1.21
CA LYS A 151 -23.50 4.66 -0.01
C LYS A 151 -24.52 5.33 0.92
N GLN A 152 -25.22 4.53 1.72
CA GLN A 152 -26.13 5.05 2.73
C GLN A 152 -25.36 5.66 3.91
N GLY A 153 -25.97 6.63 4.60
CA GLY A 153 -25.30 7.36 5.69
C GLY A 153 -24.70 6.47 6.79
N HIS A 154 -25.39 5.38 7.16
CA HIS A 154 -24.91 4.44 8.16
C HIS A 154 -23.66 3.66 7.69
N GLU A 155 -23.58 3.30 6.40
CA GLU A 155 -22.40 2.63 5.83
C GLU A 155 -21.19 3.58 5.76
N ILE A 156 -21.45 4.86 5.47
CA ILE A 156 -20.41 5.90 5.48
C ILE A 156 -19.84 6.04 6.89
N GLN A 157 -20.72 6.13 7.90
CA GLN A 157 -20.30 6.21 9.31
C GLN A 157 -19.52 4.97 9.74
N HIS A 158 -20.02 3.77 9.44
CA HIS A 158 -19.35 2.51 9.77
C HIS A 158 -17.95 2.45 9.16
N SER A 159 -17.85 2.68 7.85
CA SER A 159 -16.56 2.62 7.15
C SER A 159 -15.56 3.71 7.58
N THR A 160 -16.06 4.85 8.06
CA THR A 160 -15.22 5.90 8.65
C THR A 160 -14.73 5.48 10.04
N LEU A 161 -15.61 4.93 10.86
CA LEU A 161 -15.27 4.43 12.20
C LEU A 161 -14.25 3.29 12.14
N ASP A 162 -14.42 2.35 11.20
CA ASP A 162 -13.48 1.25 10.98
C ASP A 162 -12.09 1.75 10.59
N LEU A 163 -12.03 2.74 9.70
CA LEU A 163 -10.78 3.36 9.25
C LEU A 163 -10.06 4.00 10.43
N ILE A 164 -10.77 4.82 11.22
CA ILE A 164 -10.22 5.50 12.40
C ILE A 164 -9.76 4.48 13.43
N THR A 165 -10.59 3.48 13.75
CA THR A 165 -10.26 2.43 14.72
C THR A 165 -9.01 1.66 14.29
N SER A 166 -8.91 1.34 13.00
CA SER A 166 -7.74 0.67 12.44
C SER A 166 -6.49 1.54 12.57
N LEU A 167 -6.55 2.84 12.23
CA LEU A 167 -5.42 3.76 12.39
C LEU A 167 -4.99 3.90 13.86
N VAL A 168 -5.95 4.08 14.77
CA VAL A 168 -5.68 4.14 16.22
C VAL A 168 -5.03 2.86 16.70
N SER A 169 -5.43 1.69 16.20
CA SER A 169 -4.80 0.42 16.56
C SER A 169 -3.31 0.38 16.17
N LEU A 170 -2.93 1.00 15.04
CA LEU A 170 -1.53 1.07 14.57
C LEU A 170 -0.66 1.94 15.48
N VAL A 171 -1.20 3.01 16.06
CA VAL A 171 -0.47 3.90 16.98
C VAL A 171 0.02 3.14 18.22
N HIS A 172 -0.74 2.14 18.66
CA HIS A 172 -0.40 1.34 19.84
C HIS A 172 0.56 0.18 19.54
N GLN A 173 0.96 -0.03 18.28
CA GLN A 173 1.84 -1.12 17.88
C GLN A 173 3.32 -0.75 18.08
N GLN A 174 4.00 -1.43 19.00
CA GLN A 174 5.41 -1.15 19.33
C GLN A 174 6.42 -1.66 18.28
N TRP A 175 6.00 -2.51 17.35
CA TRP A 175 6.89 -3.19 16.40
C TRP A 175 7.08 -2.45 15.07
N MET A 176 6.39 -1.32 14.86
CA MET A 176 6.58 -0.41 13.70
C MET A 176 6.45 1.07 14.13
N PRO A 177 7.52 1.66 14.71
CA PRO A 177 7.48 3.03 15.20
C PRO A 177 7.19 4.05 14.10
N ASP A 178 7.72 3.87 12.88
CA ASP A 178 7.48 4.78 11.75
C ASP A 178 6.01 4.82 11.32
N VAL A 179 5.32 3.67 11.36
CA VAL A 179 3.89 3.58 11.06
C VAL A 179 3.07 4.21 12.18
N ALA A 180 3.41 3.92 13.44
CA ALA A 180 2.75 4.49 14.60
C ALA A 180 2.85 6.02 14.62
N GLN A 181 4.04 6.57 14.33
CA GLN A 181 4.26 8.01 14.20
C GLN A 181 3.40 8.58 13.07
N LYS A 182 3.46 8.00 11.87
CA LYS A 182 2.74 8.53 10.70
C LYS A 182 1.22 8.40 10.83
N ALA A 183 0.73 7.44 11.62
CA ALA A 183 -0.70 7.28 11.91
C ALA A 183 -1.20 8.26 13.00
N MET A 184 -0.30 8.82 13.81
CA MET A 184 -0.61 9.83 14.82
C MET A 184 -0.65 11.25 14.23
N GLU A 185 0.26 11.54 13.29
CA GLU A 185 0.31 12.80 12.52
C GLU A 185 -0.93 12.98 11.64
#